data_AF-E4NSK2-F1
#
_entry.id   AF-E4NSK2-F1
#
_cell.length_a   1.000
_cell.length_b   1.000
_cell.length_c   1.000
_cell.angle_alpha   90.00
_cell.angle_beta   90.00
_cell.angle_gamma   90.00
#
_symmetry.space_group_name_H-M   'P 1'
#
loop_
_entity.id
_entity.type
_entity.pdbx_description
1 polymer ?
#
loop_
_entity_poly.entity_id
_entity_poly.type
_entity_poly.pdbx_seq_one_letter_code
_entity_poly.pdbx_strand_id
1 'polypeptide(L)'
;MDDDVDDGDGETALQKAVGGVVIALVLLIAFTLLALDVSFFWVAFPVGFGGVLPAAIGITKWYEQRQKQNTHADKPSETEEALETLRRRYATGEIDEAEFERRVERLLGTETVEDAESYVSTPTEQERELER
;
A
#
# COMPACT_ATOMS: atom_id res chain seq x y z
N MET A 1 -15.39 -49.63 -8.07
CA MET A 1 -16.18 -48.67 -8.84
C MET A 1 -16.10 -47.38 -8.07
N ASP A 2 -14.97 -46.75 -8.31
CA ASP A 2 -14.64 -45.37 -7.98
C ASP A 2 -15.49 -44.41 -8.85
N ASP A 3 -15.40 -43.13 -8.50
CA ASP A 3 -15.81 -41.95 -9.26
C ASP A 3 -17.33 -41.62 -9.25
N ASP A 4 -17.79 -40.41 -8.96
CA ASP A 4 -17.11 -39.11 -8.93
C ASP A 4 -17.87 -38.18 -7.97
N VAL A 5 -17.10 -37.45 -7.18
CA VAL A 5 -17.56 -36.36 -6.33
C VAL A 5 -17.57 -35.10 -7.20
N ASP A 6 -18.75 -34.65 -7.61
CA ASP A 6 -18.93 -33.38 -8.34
C ASP A 6 -18.95 -32.22 -7.33
N ASP A 7 -17.77 -31.90 -6.80
CA ASP A 7 -17.49 -30.67 -6.05
C ASP A 7 -16.86 -29.65 -7.03
N GLY A 8 -17.67 -28.83 -7.72
CA GLY A 8 -17.13 -27.86 -8.70
C GLY A 8 -17.98 -26.61 -9.04
N ASP A 9 -19.22 -26.52 -8.54
CA ASP A 9 -20.17 -25.50 -9.02
C ASP A 9 -20.09 -24.15 -8.27
N GLY A 10 -19.53 -24.15 -7.07
CA GLY A 10 -19.51 -22.95 -6.21
C GLY A 10 -18.53 -21.87 -6.67
N GLU A 11 -17.40 -22.28 -7.25
CA GLU A 11 -16.31 -21.40 -7.67
C GLU A 11 -16.59 -20.77 -9.04
N THR A 12 -17.22 -21.54 -9.93
CA THR A 12 -17.58 -21.13 -11.29
C THR A 12 -18.73 -20.13 -11.34
N ALA A 13 -19.74 -20.25 -10.47
CA ALA A 13 -20.89 -19.34 -10.49
C ALA A 13 -20.50 -17.89 -10.11
N LEU A 14 -19.70 -17.73 -9.04
CA LEU A 14 -19.28 -16.41 -8.58
C LEU A 14 -18.25 -15.79 -9.55
N GLN A 15 -17.30 -16.59 -10.07
CA GLN A 15 -16.29 -16.11 -11.02
C GLN A 15 -16.92 -15.71 -12.38
N LYS A 16 -17.91 -16.47 -12.86
CA LYS A 16 -18.67 -16.19 -14.08
C LYS A 16 -19.62 -15.00 -13.90
N ALA A 17 -20.20 -14.84 -12.70
CA ALA A 17 -20.97 -13.66 -12.32
C ALA A 17 -20.08 -12.41 -12.22
N VAL A 18 -18.92 -12.49 -11.57
CA VAL A 18 -17.99 -11.36 -11.41
C VAL A 18 -17.42 -10.92 -12.76
N GLY A 19 -17.02 -11.87 -13.62
CA GLY A 19 -16.58 -11.56 -14.99
C GLY A 19 -17.68 -10.90 -15.81
N GLY A 20 -18.92 -11.39 -15.72
CA GLY A 20 -20.07 -10.80 -16.38
C GLY A 20 -20.40 -9.38 -15.88
N VAL A 21 -20.33 -9.16 -14.56
CA VAL A 21 -20.59 -7.85 -13.92
C VAL A 21 -19.58 -6.81 -14.37
N VAL A 22 -18.29 -7.15 -14.40
CA VAL A 22 -17.24 -6.23 -14.84
C VAL A 22 -17.45 -5.81 -16.30
N ILE A 23 -17.73 -6.78 -17.18
CA ILE A 23 -18.00 -6.51 -18.59
C ILE A 23 -19.26 -5.64 -18.74
N ALA A 24 -20.33 -5.95 -18.00
CA ALA A 24 -21.57 -5.18 -18.03
C ALA A 24 -21.37 -3.73 -17.57
N LEU A 25 -20.57 -3.50 -16.53
CA LEU A 25 -20.25 -2.15 -16.04
C LEU A 25 -19.42 -1.36 -17.06
N VAL A 26 -18.41 -1.97 -17.67
CA VAL A 26 -17.60 -1.33 -18.72
C VAL A 26 -18.48 -0.96 -19.92
N LEU A 27 -19.37 -1.86 -20.34
CA LEU A 27 -20.31 -1.60 -21.44
C LEU A 27 -21.30 -0.50 -21.08
N LEU A 28 -21.83 -0.48 -19.86
CA LEU A 28 -22.76 0.56 -19.39
C LEU A 28 -22.08 1.94 -19.42
N ILE A 29 -20.85 2.03 -18.93
CA ILE A 29 -20.06 3.28 -18.97
C ILE A 29 -19.79 3.70 -20.42
N ALA A 30 -19.35 2.78 -21.28
CA ALA A 30 -19.10 3.07 -22.69
C ALA A 30 -20.36 3.53 -23.42
N PHE A 31 -21.50 2.89 -23.17
CA PHE A 31 -22.79 3.23 -23.78
C PHE A 31 -23.33 4.57 -23.27
N THR A 32 -23.12 4.88 -21.98
CA THR A 32 -23.46 6.17 -21.39
C THR A 32 -22.64 7.31 -22.02
N LEU A 33 -21.33 7.09 -22.20
CA LEU A 33 -20.44 8.06 -22.88
C LEU A 33 -20.82 8.23 -24.36
N LEU A 34 -21.24 7.15 -25.04
CA LEU A 34 -21.73 7.19 -26.42
C LEU A 34 -23.07 7.96 -26.53
N ALA A 35 -24.02 7.72 -25.62
CA ALA A 35 -25.32 8.38 -25.61
C ALA A 35 -25.22 9.90 -25.36
N LEU A 36 -24.17 10.33 -24.66
CA LEU A 36 -23.82 11.73 -24.44
C LEU A 36 -23.00 12.34 -25.58
N ASP A 37 -22.77 11.59 -26.67
CA ASP A 37 -21.98 11.98 -27.85
C ASP A 37 -20.56 12.47 -27.51
N VAL A 38 -19.97 11.92 -26.43
CA VAL A 38 -18.63 12.31 -25.98
C VAL A 38 -17.62 11.75 -26.98
N SER A 39 -16.96 12.61 -27.75
CA SER A 39 -15.98 12.22 -28.79
C SER A 39 -14.82 11.36 -28.26
N PHE A 40 -14.59 11.37 -26.94
CA PHE A 40 -13.57 10.59 -26.25
C PHE A 40 -14.10 9.29 -25.61
N PHE A 41 -15.30 8.81 -25.91
CA PHE A 41 -15.85 7.57 -25.34
C PHE A 41 -14.88 6.37 -25.45
N TRP A 42 -14.09 6.32 -26.53
CA TRP A 42 -13.09 5.29 -26.79
C TRP A 42 -11.95 5.27 -25.77
N VAL A 43 -11.72 6.36 -25.01
CA VAL A 43 -10.69 6.45 -23.94
C VAL A 43 -10.99 5.52 -22.76
N ALA A 44 -12.25 5.14 -22.54
CA ALA A 44 -12.61 4.17 -21.51
C ALA A 44 -11.92 2.80 -21.72
N PHE A 45 -11.68 2.41 -22.97
CA PHE A 45 -11.02 1.14 -23.30
C PHE A 45 -9.52 1.14 -22.92
N PRO A 46 -8.68 2.10 -23.37
CA PRO A 46 -7.30 2.23 -22.91
C PRO A 46 -7.18 2.47 -21.41
N VAL A 47 -8.09 3.21 -20.78
CA VAL A 47 -8.05 3.46 -19.33
C VAL A 47 -8.38 2.18 -18.56
N GLY A 48 -9.41 1.44 -18.97
CA GLY A 48 -9.76 0.16 -18.36
C GLY A 48 -8.68 -0.90 -18.55
N PHE A 49 -8.20 -1.09 -19.78
CA PHE A 49 -7.26 -2.17 -20.10
C PHE A 49 -5.80 -1.77 -19.84
N GLY A 50 -5.41 -0.55 -20.17
CA GLY A 50 -4.04 -0.04 -20.04
C GLY A 50 -3.77 0.77 -18.77
N GLY A 51 -4.80 1.17 -18.03
CA GLY A 51 -4.64 1.83 -16.72
C GLY A 51 -4.78 0.85 -15.57
N VAL A 52 -5.91 0.14 -15.50
CA VAL A 52 -6.27 -0.67 -14.31
C VAL A 52 -5.37 -1.89 -14.14
N LEU A 53 -5.08 -2.63 -15.21
CA LEU A 53 -4.22 -3.83 -15.16
C LEU A 53 -2.78 -3.53 -14.71
N PRO A 54 -2.04 -2.59 -15.34
CA PRO A 54 -0.69 -2.28 -14.89
C PRO A 54 -0.67 -1.55 -13.54
N ALA A 55 -1.71 -0.79 -13.18
CA ALA A 55 -1.83 -0.21 -11.84
C ALA A 55 -1.97 -1.30 -10.77
N ALA A 56 -2.79 -2.33 -11.00
CA ALA A 56 -2.92 -3.46 -10.08
C ALA A 56 -1.58 -4.19 -9.87
N ILE A 57 -0.82 -4.42 -10.94
CA ILE A 57 0.51 -5.05 -10.89
C ILE A 57 1.56 -4.11 -10.26
N GLY A 58 1.47 -2.80 -10.53
CA GLY A 58 2.38 -1.81 -9.96
C GLY A 58 2.19 -1.66 -8.45
N ILE A 59 0.94 -1.65 -8.00
CA ILE A 59 0.59 -1.57 -6.57
C ILE A 59 1.10 -2.81 -5.85
N THR A 60 0.90 -4.04 -6.37
CA THR A 60 1.40 -5.26 -5.71
C THR A 60 2.92 -5.30 -5.60
N LYS A 61 3.65 -4.89 -6.65
CA LYS A 61 5.12 -4.80 -6.60
C LYS A 61 5.62 -3.80 -5.58
N TRP A 62 4.90 -2.70 -5.36
CA TRP A 62 5.28 -1.70 -4.35
C TRP A 62 5.10 -2.24 -2.91
N TYR A 63 4.11 -3.11 -2.69
CA TYR A 63 3.93 -3.81 -1.41
C TYR A 63 5.00 -4.87 -1.15
N GLU A 64 5.37 -5.67 -2.17
CA GLU A 64 6.44 -6.69 -2.03
C GLU A 64 7.83 -6.09 -1.82
N GLN A 65 8.08 -4.90 -2.37
CA GLN A 65 9.37 -4.23 -2.25
C GLN A 65 9.62 -3.68 -0.84
N ARG A 66 8.57 -3.25 -0.12
CA ARG A 66 8.66 -2.97 1.33
C ARG A 66 8.97 -4.24 2.12
N GLN A 67 8.43 -5.38 1.72
CA GLN A 67 8.60 -6.63 2.47
C GLN A 67 10.01 -7.22 2.33
N LYS A 68 10.68 -7.01 1.19
CA LYS A 68 12.07 -7.48 0.95
C LYS A 68 13.16 -6.54 1.48
N GLN A 69 12.88 -5.25 1.67
CA GLN A 69 13.82 -4.33 2.33
C GLN A 69 13.87 -4.55 3.85
N ASN A 70 12.80 -5.07 4.46
CA ASN A 70 12.75 -5.37 5.90
C ASN A 70 13.57 -6.60 6.34
N THR A 71 14.26 -7.28 5.42
CA THR A 71 15.17 -8.39 5.79
C THR A 71 16.61 -7.95 5.95
N HIS A 72 16.98 -6.73 5.51
CA HIS A 72 18.38 -6.29 5.55
C HIS A 72 18.65 -4.82 5.93
N ALA A 73 17.64 -4.03 6.29
CA ALA A 73 17.82 -2.69 6.85
C ALA A 73 17.05 -2.57 8.18
N ASP A 74 17.77 -2.07 9.18
CA ASP A 74 17.34 -1.68 10.51
C ASP A 74 16.72 -2.75 11.41
N LYS A 75 17.47 -3.07 12.47
CA LYS A 75 16.81 -3.50 13.71
C LYS A 75 15.87 -2.35 14.08
N PRO A 76 14.60 -2.63 14.47
CA PRO A 76 13.70 -1.58 14.92
C PRO A 76 14.43 -0.74 15.98
N SER A 77 14.32 0.58 15.86
CA SER A 77 14.93 1.46 16.85
C SER A 77 14.35 1.12 18.22
N GLU A 78 15.10 1.37 19.30
CA GLU A 78 14.59 1.13 20.66
C GLU A 78 13.27 1.90 20.90
N THR A 79 13.07 3.04 20.22
CA THR A 79 11.83 3.81 20.21
C THR A 79 10.69 3.07 19.50
N GLU A 80 10.92 2.50 18.32
CA GLU A 80 9.90 1.76 17.57
C GLU A 80 9.41 0.53 18.35
N GLU A 81 10.32 -0.21 18.98
CA GLU A 81 9.99 -1.35 19.84
C GLU A 81 9.20 -0.92 21.08
N ALA A 82 9.57 0.21 21.69
CA ALA A 82 8.84 0.79 22.81
C ALA A 82 7.42 1.22 22.39
N LEU A 83 7.28 1.88 21.24
CA LEU A 83 5.98 2.31 20.68
C LEU A 83 5.06 1.12 20.36
N GLU A 84 5.62 0.04 19.80
CA GLU A 84 4.86 -1.19 19.54
C GLU A 84 4.30 -1.78 20.84
N THR A 85 5.12 -1.82 21.89
CA THR A 85 4.71 -2.29 23.21
C THR A 85 3.60 -1.43 23.81
N LEU A 86 3.68 -0.10 23.66
CA LEU A 86 2.61 0.81 24.09
C LEU A 86 1.30 0.57 23.34
N ARG A 87 1.36 0.44 22.00
CA ARG A 87 0.18 0.18 21.17
C ARG A 87 -0.52 -1.11 21.59
N ARG A 88 0.25 -2.17 21.86
CA ARG A 88 -0.29 -3.44 22.34
C ARG A 88 -1.03 -3.28 23.67
N ARG A 89 -0.46 -2.56 24.64
CA ARG A 89 -1.10 -2.34 25.95
C ARG A 89 -2.37 -1.51 25.86
N TYR A 90 -2.40 -0.51 24.98
CA TYR A 90 -3.62 0.26 24.73
C TYR A 90 -4.72 -0.62 24.13
N ALA A 91 -4.39 -1.45 23.14
CA ALA A 91 -5.34 -2.37 22.51
C ALA A 91 -5.90 -3.41 23.49
N THR A 92 -5.10 -3.85 24.47
CA THR A 92 -5.53 -4.74 25.56
C THR A 92 -6.33 -3.99 26.64
N GLY A 93 -6.33 -2.66 26.64
CA GLY A 93 -6.96 -1.82 27.67
C GLY A 93 -6.16 -1.70 28.97
N GLU A 94 -4.87 -2.06 28.96
CA GLU A 94 -3.96 -1.93 30.10
C GLU A 94 -3.53 -0.48 30.35
N ILE A 95 -3.60 0.36 29.32
CA ILE A 95 -3.40 1.82 29.40
C ILE A 95 -4.57 2.53 28.75
N ASP A 96 -4.95 3.68 29.29
CA ASP A 96 -5.94 4.56 28.67
C ASP A 96 -5.32 5.45 27.58
N GLU A 97 -6.18 6.11 26.79
CA GLU A 97 -5.77 7.02 25.71
C GLU A 97 -4.86 8.14 26.21
N ALA A 98 -5.20 8.78 27.33
CA ALA A 98 -4.46 9.92 27.84
C ALA A 98 -3.05 9.54 28.31
N GLU A 99 -2.92 8.33 28.86
CA GLU A 99 -1.66 7.70 29.26
C GLU A 99 -0.83 7.28 28.04
N PHE A 100 -1.47 6.84 26.94
CA PHE A 100 -0.83 6.53 25.66
C PHE A 100 -0.28 7.81 25.01
N GLU A 101 -1.12 8.84 24.83
CA GLU A 101 -0.73 10.12 24.21
C GLU A 101 0.48 10.75 24.92
N ARG A 102 0.45 10.84 26.26
CA ARG A 102 1.57 11.40 27.05
C ARG A 102 2.89 10.67 26.87
N ARG A 103 2.86 9.36 26.66
CA ARG A 103 4.07 8.54 26.53
C ARG A 103 4.55 8.48 25.09
N VAL A 104 3.65 8.51 24.11
CA VAL A 104 3.97 8.63 22.68
C VAL A 104 4.65 9.95 22.39
N GLU A 105 4.11 11.06 22.91
CA GLU A 105 4.71 12.38 22.76
C GLU A 105 6.13 12.42 23.33
N ARG A 106 6.36 11.76 24.47
CA ARG A 106 7.69 11.66 25.08
C ARG A 106 8.68 10.87 24.21
N LEU A 107 8.25 9.71 23.71
CA LEU A 107 9.11 8.82 22.89
C LEU A 107 9.45 9.45 21.52
N LEU A 108 8.47 10.10 20.87
CA LEU A 108 8.69 10.81 19.60
C LEU A 108 9.49 12.11 19.80
N GLY A 109 9.26 12.81 20.91
CA GLY A 109 9.97 14.04 21.24
C GLY A 109 11.47 13.83 21.45
N THR A 110 11.89 12.66 21.98
CA THR A 110 13.30 12.32 22.15
C THR A 110 13.97 11.86 20.85
N GLU A 111 13.31 11.02 20.06
CA GLU A 111 13.87 10.55 18.78
C GLU A 111 14.03 11.69 17.77
N THR A 112 13.07 12.62 17.71
CA THR A 112 13.15 13.77 16.79
C THR A 112 14.37 14.66 17.08
N VAL A 113 14.79 14.77 18.34
CA VAL A 113 15.98 15.56 18.72
C VAL A 113 17.27 14.84 18.33
N GLU A 114 17.33 13.52 18.54
CA GLU A 114 18.51 12.71 18.22
C GLU A 114 18.68 12.49 16.70
N ASP A 115 17.58 12.34 15.95
CA ASP A 115 17.57 12.22 14.49
C ASP A 115 18.00 13.53 13.80
N ALA A 116 17.60 14.68 14.34
CA ALA A 116 18.02 15.99 13.84
C ALA A 116 19.53 16.24 13.96
N GLU A 117 20.19 15.71 15.00
CA GLU A 117 21.65 15.83 15.18
C GLU A 117 22.44 14.95 14.19
N SER A 118 21.89 13.78 13.83
CA SER A 118 22.47 12.89 12.81
C SER A 118 22.51 13.55 11.42
N TYR A 119 21.46 14.31 11.06
CA TYR A 119 21.34 14.93 9.75
C TYR A 119 22.33 16.09 9.52
N VAL A 120 22.75 16.79 10.59
CA VAL A 120 23.63 17.98 10.48
C VAL A 120 25.11 17.61 10.29
N SER A 121 25.49 16.34 10.43
CA SER A 121 26.89 15.90 10.39
C SER A 121 27.39 15.43 9.02
N THR A 122 26.82 15.88 7.90
CA THR A 122 27.45 15.69 6.57
C THR A 122 28.37 16.88 6.25
N PRO A 123 29.72 16.74 6.36
CA PRO A 123 30.62 17.76 5.88
C PRO A 123 30.49 17.78 4.36
N THR A 124 30.14 18.95 3.82
CA THR A 124 30.10 19.17 2.37
C THR A 124 31.53 19.12 1.83
N GLU A 125 31.95 17.95 1.38
CA GLU A 125 33.25 17.71 0.74
C GLU A 125 33.02 17.40 -0.74
N GLN A 126 32.39 18.34 -1.46
CA GLN A 126 32.25 18.29 -2.92
C GLN A 126 32.36 19.70 -3.52
N GLU A 127 33.52 20.33 -3.35
CA GLU A 127 34.00 21.33 -4.30
C GLU A 127 35.49 21.02 -4.51
N ARG A 128 35.95 21.08 -5.78
CA ARG A 128 37.35 20.91 -6.28
C ARG A 128 37.68 19.65 -7.07
N GLU A 129 36.78 19.16 -7.93
CA GLU A 129 37.18 18.39 -9.11
C GLU A 129 36.43 18.86 -10.37
N LEU A 130 36.49 20.16 -10.66
CA LEU A 130 36.10 20.73 -11.95
C LEU A 130 37.15 21.74 -12.42
N GLU A 131 38.42 21.35 -12.43
CA GLU A 131 39.44 22.10 -13.17
C GLU A 131 40.65 21.22 -13.50
N ARG A 132 40.61 20.55 -14.66
CA ARG A 132 41.78 20.28 -15.51
C ARG A 132 41.35 19.99 -16.94
#